data_AF-A0A1J3GCV3-F1
#
_entry.id   AF-A0A1J3GCV3-F1
#
_cell.length_a   1.000
_cell.length_b   1.000
_cell.length_c   1.000
_cell.angle_alpha   90.00
_cell.angle_beta   90.00
_cell.angle_gamma   90.00
#
_symmetry.space_group_name_H-M   'P 1'
#
loop_
_entity.id
_entity.type
_entity.pdbx_description
1 polymer ?
#
loop_
_entity_poly.entity_id
_entity_poly.type
_entity_poly.pdbx_seq_one_letter_code
_entity_poly.pdbx_strand_id
1 'polypeptide(L)'
;GTVIYNTPIRFYDPDSNTTASFFTHFSFSVQNANPDSSGDGLSFFLSHDNDTLGSPGSYLGLVNSSQPMKNRFVAIEFDTKLDPHFNDPSGNHVGLDVDSLNSIATSDPSVSSQIDLKSGKSITAWIDYKNDLRLLNVFLSYTDPIATTKKPEKPLLSANIDLSPFLNGEMYVGFSGSTEGSTEIHLIENWSFKTSGFLPVRSNSNHPHNVSDSSLVPPLAIPRSTSRKRHRHNLAIAISCPIIFCFALLAFGYLTLKKWRVVKAKKELKTE
;
A
#
# COMPACT_ATOMS: atom_id res chain seq x y z
N GLY A 1 4.90 11.87 0.42
CA GLY A 1 3.74 11.64 1.29
C GLY A 1 3.59 10.15 1.48
N THR A 2 3.15 9.71 2.66
CA THR A 2 3.06 8.29 3.00
C THR A 2 1.76 8.00 3.74
N VAL A 3 1.13 6.86 3.44
CA VAL A 3 -0.05 6.33 4.13
C VAL A 3 0.20 4.87 4.47
N ILE A 4 0.17 4.51 5.75
CA ILE A 4 0.45 3.15 6.24
C ILE A 4 -0.76 2.61 6.99
N TYR A 5 -1.09 1.34 6.78
CA TYR A 5 -2.08 0.66 7.60
C TYR A 5 -1.52 0.39 9.00
N ASN A 6 -2.19 0.91 10.03
CA ASN A 6 -1.64 0.97 11.39
C ASN A 6 -1.36 -0.38 12.05
N THR A 7 -2.03 -1.45 11.63
CA THR A 7 -1.86 -2.78 12.22
C THR A 7 -0.96 -3.62 11.31
N PRO A 8 0.21 -4.07 11.78
CA PRO A 8 1.06 -4.92 10.95
C PRO A 8 0.35 -6.26 10.68
N ILE A 9 0.68 -6.85 9.54
CA ILE A 9 0.04 -8.06 9.03
C ILE A 9 1.05 -9.19 9.12
N ARG A 10 0.66 -10.33 9.70
CA ARG A 10 1.53 -11.51 9.75
C ARG A 10 1.71 -12.11 8.35
N PHE A 11 2.95 -12.14 7.88
CA PHE A 11 3.36 -12.74 6.61
C PHE A 11 4.13 -14.06 6.77
N TYR A 12 4.59 -14.38 7.97
CA TYR A 12 5.35 -15.61 8.22
C TYR A 12 4.69 -16.48 9.29
N ASP A 13 4.69 -17.78 9.04
CA ASP A 13 4.31 -18.79 10.02
C ASP A 13 5.52 -19.65 10.42
N PRO A 14 6.02 -19.54 11.66
CA PRO A 14 7.16 -20.33 12.11
C PRO A 14 6.86 -21.82 12.25
N ASP A 15 5.60 -22.21 12.49
CA ASP A 15 5.22 -23.61 12.68
C ASP A 15 5.31 -24.39 11.36
N SER A 16 4.83 -23.80 10.26
CA SER A 16 4.93 -24.36 8.91
C SER A 16 6.15 -23.87 8.12
N ASN A 17 6.97 -22.99 8.69
CA ASN A 17 8.07 -22.29 8.04
C ASN A 17 7.69 -21.74 6.65
N THR A 18 6.55 -21.07 6.56
CA THR A 18 5.95 -20.66 5.28
C THR A 18 5.59 -19.19 5.27
N THR A 19 5.78 -18.54 4.12
CA THR A 19 5.39 -17.15 3.87
C THR A 19 4.00 -17.08 3.25
N ALA A 20 3.22 -16.08 3.62
CA ALA A 20 1.87 -15.89 3.13
C ALA A 20 1.84 -15.38 1.69
N SER A 21 0.88 -15.90 0.91
CA SER A 21 0.46 -15.26 -0.33
C SER A 21 -0.34 -13.99 -0.02
N PHE A 22 -0.30 -12.99 -0.89
CA PHE A 22 -1.08 -11.77 -0.73
C PHE A 22 -1.74 -11.31 -2.03
N PHE A 23 -2.82 -10.56 -1.84
CA PHE A 23 -3.57 -9.92 -2.91
C PHE A 23 -3.93 -8.51 -2.46
N THR A 24 -3.63 -7.54 -3.30
CA THR A 24 -4.08 -6.17 -3.09
C THR A 24 -4.65 -5.62 -4.38
N HIS A 25 -5.64 -4.75 -4.24
CA HIS A 25 -6.11 -3.93 -5.35
C HIS A 25 -6.52 -2.55 -4.86
N PHE A 26 -6.29 -1.57 -5.70
CA PHE A 26 -6.59 -0.17 -5.41
C PHE A 26 -6.81 0.59 -6.71
N SER A 27 -7.63 1.63 -6.64
CA SER A 27 -7.68 2.64 -7.72
C SER A 27 -6.88 3.87 -7.30
N PHE A 28 -6.18 4.45 -8.26
CA PHE A 28 -5.42 5.67 -8.08
C PHE A 28 -5.47 6.54 -9.33
N SER A 29 -5.12 7.81 -9.18
CA SER A 29 -4.87 8.72 -10.30
C SER A 29 -3.63 9.57 -10.04
N VAL A 30 -2.89 9.87 -11.12
CA VAL A 30 -1.81 10.86 -11.09
C VAL A 30 -2.25 12.07 -11.89
N GLN A 31 -2.51 13.17 -11.20
CA GLN A 31 -2.90 14.43 -11.82
C GLN A 31 -1.66 15.29 -11.98
N ASN A 32 -1.27 15.53 -13.22
CA ASN A 32 -0.18 16.43 -13.52
C ASN A 32 -0.73 17.85 -13.76
N ALA A 33 -0.33 18.81 -12.91
CA ALA A 33 -0.72 20.21 -13.08
C ALA A 33 0.09 20.92 -14.17
N ASN A 34 1.26 20.39 -14.52
CA ASN A 34 2.16 20.91 -15.54
C ASN A 34 2.60 19.81 -16.53
N PRO A 35 2.01 19.72 -17.73
CA PRO A 35 2.34 18.68 -18.71
C PRO A 35 3.84 18.60 -19.07
N ASP A 36 4.57 19.71 -18.94
CA ASP A 36 6.00 19.80 -19.24
C ASP A 36 6.91 19.33 -18.08
N SER A 37 6.32 18.97 -16.93
CA SER A 37 7.05 18.56 -15.73
C SER A 37 6.27 17.49 -14.96
N SER A 38 6.59 16.23 -15.25
CA SER A 38 6.05 15.06 -14.55
C SER A 38 7.08 14.42 -13.62
N GLY A 39 6.61 13.63 -12.68
CA GLY A 39 7.40 12.90 -11.71
C GLY A 39 7.06 13.18 -10.25
N ASP A 40 7.49 12.33 -9.34
CA ASP A 40 8.31 11.12 -9.60
C ASP A 40 7.45 9.84 -9.54
N GLY A 41 6.30 9.90 -8.87
CA GLY A 41 5.30 8.84 -8.91
C GLY A 41 4.86 8.39 -7.53
N LEU A 42 4.29 7.19 -7.47
CA LEU A 42 3.85 6.55 -6.24
C LEU A 42 4.20 5.07 -6.22
N SER A 43 4.13 4.45 -5.05
CA SER A 43 4.34 3.02 -4.85
C SER A 43 3.38 2.44 -3.83
N PHE A 44 2.99 1.18 -4.04
CA PHE A 44 2.46 0.32 -2.99
C PHE A 44 3.62 -0.46 -2.39
N PHE A 45 3.77 -0.48 -1.07
CA PHE A 45 4.90 -1.13 -0.42
C PHE A 45 4.51 -2.03 0.74
N LEU A 46 5.42 -2.96 1.04
CA LEU A 46 5.48 -3.76 2.25
C LEU A 46 6.83 -3.52 2.93
N SER A 47 6.84 -3.31 4.25
CA SER A 47 8.07 -3.04 5.03
C SER A 47 7.98 -3.62 6.44
N HIS A 48 9.13 -3.89 7.05
CA HIS A 48 9.20 -4.34 8.45
C HIS A 48 8.81 -3.25 9.45
N ASP A 49 9.08 -2.00 9.11
CA ASP A 49 8.82 -0.84 9.95
C ASP A 49 7.69 0.01 9.37
N ASN A 50 7.00 0.78 10.23
CA ASN A 50 5.98 1.74 9.83
C ASN A 50 6.54 3.15 9.58
N ASP A 51 7.82 3.22 9.22
CA ASP A 51 8.58 4.46 9.06
C ASP A 51 8.93 4.69 7.58
N THR A 52 8.03 5.32 6.80
CA THR A 52 8.40 5.87 5.47
C THR A 52 7.91 7.30 5.28
N LEU A 53 8.43 7.97 4.25
CA LEU A 53 8.90 9.38 4.14
C LEU A 53 10.43 9.46 4.16
N GLY A 54 11.03 8.65 3.30
CA GLY A 54 12.40 8.83 2.82
C GLY A 54 12.59 10.14 2.04
N SER A 55 13.63 10.17 1.20
CA SER A 55 13.93 11.33 0.37
C SER A 55 12.82 11.55 -0.69
N PRO A 56 12.58 12.80 -1.12
CA PRO A 56 11.68 13.10 -2.23
C PRO A 56 12.31 12.66 -3.55
N GLY A 57 11.65 12.98 -4.67
CA GLY A 57 12.22 12.71 -5.99
C GLY A 57 12.06 11.25 -6.39
N SER A 58 13.04 10.80 -7.18
CA SER A 58 13.21 9.42 -7.64
C SER A 58 13.36 8.39 -6.51
N TYR A 59 13.39 8.81 -5.23
CA TYR A 59 13.42 7.91 -4.07
C TYR A 59 12.03 7.46 -3.61
N LEU A 60 10.97 8.00 -4.23
CA LEU A 60 9.55 7.67 -3.99
C LEU A 60 9.11 7.78 -2.52
N GLY A 61 9.89 8.44 -1.66
CA GLY A 61 9.70 8.45 -0.21
C GLY A 61 9.88 7.09 0.48
N LEU A 62 10.45 6.09 -0.20
CA LEU A 62 10.66 4.73 0.34
C LEU A 62 11.93 4.63 1.20
N VAL A 63 13.02 5.26 0.73
CA VAL A 63 14.33 5.21 1.38
C VAL A 63 14.95 6.60 1.51
N ASN A 64 15.84 6.77 2.48
CA ASN A 64 16.63 7.99 2.60
C ASN A 64 17.84 7.91 1.65
N SER A 65 18.07 8.93 0.84
CA SER A 65 19.17 8.99 -0.13
C SER A 65 20.56 8.87 0.52
N SER A 66 20.70 9.27 1.78
CA SER A 66 21.95 9.10 2.55
C SER A 66 22.15 7.69 3.12
N GLN A 67 21.07 6.90 3.21
CA GLN A 67 21.05 5.56 3.83
C GLN A 67 20.10 4.60 3.07
N PRO A 68 20.33 4.35 1.77
CA PRO A 68 19.39 3.60 0.93
C PRO A 68 19.20 2.14 1.37
N MET A 69 20.19 1.56 2.05
CA MET A 69 20.18 0.17 2.52
C MET A 69 19.52 -0.03 3.90
N LYS A 70 19.07 1.05 4.55
CA LYS A 70 18.58 0.97 5.94
C LYS A 70 17.17 0.38 6.01
N ASN A 71 16.31 0.78 5.09
CA ASN A 71 14.91 0.35 5.08
C ASN A 71 14.79 -0.86 4.16
N ARG A 72 14.26 -1.96 4.68
CA ARG A 72 13.95 -3.14 3.90
C ARG A 72 12.50 -3.08 3.44
N PHE A 73 12.29 -3.31 2.16
CA PHE A 73 10.98 -3.17 1.54
C PHE A 73 10.82 -4.03 0.30
N VAL A 74 9.57 -4.34 0.00
CA VAL A 74 9.13 -4.79 -1.32
C VAL A 74 8.13 -3.76 -1.80
N ALA A 75 8.32 -3.19 -2.98
CA ALA A 75 7.40 -2.21 -3.53
C ALA A 75 7.03 -2.52 -4.98
N ILE A 76 5.81 -2.13 -5.35
CA ILE A 76 5.40 -1.97 -6.73
C ILE A 76 5.28 -0.47 -6.98
N GLU A 77 6.19 0.05 -7.80
CA GLU A 77 6.22 1.47 -8.18
C GLU A 77 5.39 1.72 -9.45
N PHE A 78 4.85 2.93 -9.52
CA PHE A 78 4.17 3.51 -10.67
C PHE A 78 4.88 4.83 -10.97
N ASP A 79 5.97 4.71 -11.72
CA ASP A 79 6.92 5.79 -11.96
C ASP A 79 6.50 6.60 -13.20
N THR A 80 6.47 7.92 -13.01
CA THR A 80 6.03 8.92 -13.98
C THR A 80 7.19 9.75 -14.55
N LYS A 81 8.43 9.37 -14.24
CA LYS A 81 9.67 10.03 -14.65
C LYS A 81 10.72 9.01 -15.07
N LEU A 82 11.67 9.48 -15.86
CA LEU A 82 12.82 8.69 -16.28
C LEU A 82 14.01 9.19 -15.48
N ASP A 83 14.53 8.36 -14.59
CA ASP A 83 15.71 8.60 -13.78
C ASP A 83 16.82 7.59 -14.15
N PRO A 84 17.73 7.96 -15.08
CA PRO A 84 18.74 7.02 -15.60
C PRO A 84 19.67 6.42 -14.54
N HIS A 85 19.84 7.08 -13.39
CA HIS A 85 20.65 6.54 -12.27
C HIS A 85 19.98 5.36 -11.56
N PHE A 86 18.66 5.16 -11.73
CA PHE A 86 17.93 3.98 -11.27
C PHE A 86 17.64 2.94 -12.37
N ASN A 87 18.18 3.17 -13.58
CA ASN A 87 17.99 2.31 -14.75
C ASN A 87 16.54 2.18 -15.22
N ASP A 88 15.75 3.23 -15.00
CA ASP A 88 14.37 3.29 -15.46
C ASP A 88 14.29 3.03 -16.97
N PRO A 89 13.34 2.19 -17.42
CA PRO A 89 13.19 1.89 -18.84
C PRO A 89 12.52 3.03 -19.61
N SER A 90 11.67 3.82 -18.96
CA SER A 90 10.91 4.93 -19.55
C SER A 90 10.30 5.81 -18.47
N GLY A 91 9.85 7.02 -18.85
CA GLY A 91 9.15 7.94 -17.95
C GLY A 91 7.67 7.61 -17.68
N ASN A 92 7.30 6.34 -17.85
CA ASN A 92 5.97 5.80 -17.63
C ASN A 92 6.12 4.29 -17.47
N HIS A 93 6.49 3.83 -16.28
CA HIS A 93 6.74 2.41 -16.05
C HIS A 93 6.20 1.93 -14.71
N VAL A 94 5.97 0.62 -14.64
CA VAL A 94 5.62 -0.09 -13.41
C VAL A 94 6.77 -1.03 -13.08
N GLY A 95 7.24 -0.96 -11.85
CA GLY A 95 8.43 -1.66 -11.37
C GLY A 95 8.16 -2.56 -10.18
N LEU A 96 8.99 -3.58 -10.00
CA LEU A 96 9.07 -4.40 -8.79
C LEU A 96 10.41 -4.13 -8.12
N ASP A 97 10.35 -3.48 -6.97
CA ASP A 97 11.49 -3.12 -6.14
C ASP A 97 11.62 -4.07 -4.97
N VAL A 98 12.85 -4.50 -4.69
CA VAL A 98 13.18 -5.39 -3.58
C VAL A 98 14.46 -4.90 -2.92
N ASP A 99 14.34 -4.28 -1.75
CA ASP A 99 15.42 -3.65 -0.98
C ASP A 99 16.30 -2.66 -1.79
N SER A 100 15.78 -2.15 -2.91
CA SER A 100 16.49 -1.28 -3.87
C SER A 100 15.48 -0.58 -4.78
N LEU A 101 15.77 0.66 -5.18
CA LEU A 101 15.00 1.43 -6.18
C LEU A 101 15.34 1.03 -7.63
N ASN A 102 16.42 0.27 -7.85
CA ASN A 102 16.59 -0.40 -9.13
C ASN A 102 15.64 -1.59 -9.19
N SER A 103 14.54 -1.43 -9.92
CA SER A 103 13.56 -2.48 -10.18
C SER A 103 14.20 -3.76 -10.72
N ILE A 104 13.82 -4.90 -10.16
CA ILE A 104 14.25 -6.23 -10.67
C ILE A 104 13.43 -6.70 -11.88
N ALA A 105 12.27 -6.09 -12.09
CA ALA A 105 11.40 -6.34 -13.22
C ALA A 105 10.56 -5.08 -13.49
N THR A 106 10.48 -4.68 -14.75
CA THR A 106 9.75 -3.46 -15.17
C THR A 106 8.84 -3.75 -16.35
N SER A 107 7.80 -2.94 -16.51
CA SER A 107 6.93 -2.95 -17.69
C SER A 107 6.46 -1.54 -18.01
N ASP A 108 6.48 -1.16 -19.29
CA ASP A 108 5.88 0.10 -19.74
C ASP A 108 4.40 -0.13 -20.09
N PRO A 109 3.45 0.40 -19.29
CA PRO A 109 2.02 0.22 -19.54
C PRO A 109 1.53 0.91 -20.82
N SER A 110 2.27 1.87 -21.39
CA SER A 110 1.88 2.52 -22.65
C SER A 110 2.02 1.55 -23.83
N VAL A 111 3.03 0.68 -23.80
CA VAL A 111 3.31 -0.30 -24.86
C VAL A 111 2.41 -1.53 -24.71
N SER A 112 2.26 -2.02 -23.48
CA SER A 112 1.63 -3.30 -23.20
C SER A 112 0.11 -3.21 -23.00
N SER A 113 -0.39 -2.07 -22.52
CA SER A 113 -1.79 -1.90 -22.12
C SER A 113 -2.42 -0.56 -22.55
N GLN A 114 -1.70 0.28 -23.31
CA GLN A 114 -2.14 1.61 -23.75
C GLN A 114 -2.53 2.53 -22.57
N ILE A 115 -1.86 2.36 -21.43
CA ILE A 115 -2.08 3.14 -20.22
C ILE A 115 -0.94 4.14 -20.05
N ASP A 116 -1.31 5.40 -19.87
CA ASP A 116 -0.44 6.48 -19.45
C ASP A 116 -0.77 6.81 -17.99
N LEU A 117 0.19 6.56 -17.11
CA LEU A 117 0.06 6.81 -15.67
C LEU A 117 -0.24 8.28 -15.39
N LYS A 118 0.23 9.19 -16.25
CA LYS A 118 0.09 10.65 -16.12
C LYS A 118 -1.18 11.22 -16.76
N SER A 119 -2.05 10.35 -17.27
CA SER A 119 -3.25 10.77 -18.01
C SER A 119 -4.30 11.50 -17.17
N GLY A 120 -4.16 11.55 -15.84
CA GLY A 120 -5.16 12.07 -14.91
C GLY A 120 -6.40 11.18 -14.75
N LYS A 121 -6.50 10.08 -15.51
CA LYS A 121 -7.59 9.11 -15.38
C LYS A 121 -7.36 8.22 -14.18
N SER A 122 -8.46 7.74 -13.59
CA SER A 122 -8.40 6.70 -12.57
C SER A 122 -7.96 5.37 -13.19
N ILE A 123 -7.04 4.70 -12.51
CA ILE A 123 -6.38 3.46 -12.89
C ILE A 123 -6.54 2.48 -11.72
N THR A 124 -6.99 1.26 -12.00
CA THR A 124 -7.03 0.17 -11.02
C THR A 124 -5.83 -0.75 -11.20
N ALA A 125 -5.09 -0.97 -10.12
CA ALA A 125 -4.01 -1.94 -10.03
C ALA A 125 -4.46 -3.17 -9.22
N TRP A 126 -4.00 -4.35 -9.63
CA TRP A 126 -4.08 -5.58 -8.84
C TRP A 126 -2.68 -6.18 -8.72
N ILE A 127 -2.27 -6.52 -7.51
CA ILE A 127 -0.99 -7.18 -7.25
C ILE A 127 -1.29 -8.49 -6.55
N ASP A 128 -0.90 -9.59 -7.20
CA ASP A 128 -1.09 -10.94 -6.71
C ASP A 128 0.29 -11.57 -6.50
N TYR A 129 0.62 -11.90 -5.26
CA TYR A 129 1.76 -12.74 -4.95
C TYR A 129 1.30 -14.10 -4.44
N LYS A 130 1.76 -15.15 -5.12
CA LYS A 130 1.54 -16.54 -4.72
C LYS A 130 2.86 -17.14 -4.25
N ASN A 131 3.02 -17.30 -2.93
CA ASN A 131 4.23 -17.86 -2.33
C ASN A 131 4.49 -19.30 -2.82
N ASP A 132 3.43 -20.11 -2.93
CA ASP A 132 3.50 -21.50 -3.36
C ASP A 132 4.01 -21.66 -4.80
N LEU A 133 3.80 -20.64 -5.63
CA LEU A 133 4.27 -20.59 -7.02
C LEU A 133 5.51 -19.71 -7.22
N ARG A 134 5.94 -18.98 -6.18
CA ARG A 134 6.99 -17.96 -6.26
C ARG A 134 6.74 -16.98 -7.41
N LEU A 135 5.50 -16.49 -7.52
CA LEU A 135 5.06 -15.71 -8.65
C LEU A 135 4.35 -14.44 -8.18
N LEU A 136 4.90 -13.30 -8.57
CA LEU A 136 4.27 -11.99 -8.45
C LEU A 136 3.72 -11.56 -9.80
N ASN A 137 2.45 -11.15 -9.83
CA ASN A 137 1.83 -10.58 -11.01
C ASN A 137 1.20 -9.22 -10.67
N VAL A 138 1.49 -8.22 -11.50
CA VAL A 138 0.85 -6.91 -11.48
C VAL A 138 -0.06 -6.78 -12.70
N PHE A 139 -1.26 -6.29 -12.49
CA PHE A 139 -2.26 -6.04 -13.54
C PHE A 139 -2.70 -4.59 -13.43
N LEU A 140 -2.99 -3.98 -14.57
CA LEU A 140 -3.34 -2.57 -14.65
C LEU A 140 -4.45 -2.36 -15.67
N SER A 141 -5.44 -1.51 -15.35
CA SER A 141 -6.49 -1.11 -16.27
C SER A 141 -6.99 0.29 -15.92
N TYR A 142 -7.47 1.06 -16.89
CA TYR A 142 -8.26 2.24 -16.57
C TYR A 142 -9.53 1.81 -15.82
N THR A 143 -9.87 2.56 -14.77
CA THR A 143 -11.05 2.28 -13.95
C THR A 143 -12.32 2.55 -14.76
N ASP A 144 -13.25 1.60 -14.72
CA ASP A 144 -14.59 1.75 -15.27
C ASP A 144 -15.41 2.67 -14.33
N PRO A 145 -15.93 3.81 -14.82
CA PRO A 145 -16.63 4.78 -13.97
C PRO A 145 -18.07 4.37 -13.64
N ILE A 146 -18.63 3.35 -14.30
CA ILE A 146 -20.04 2.95 -14.17
C ILE A 146 -20.17 1.57 -13.53
N ALA A 147 -19.28 0.64 -13.89
CA ALA A 147 -19.32 -0.75 -13.44
C ALA A 147 -18.08 -1.13 -12.62
N THR A 148 -18.10 -2.33 -12.02
CA THR A 148 -16.91 -2.88 -11.37
C THR A 148 -15.81 -3.09 -12.41
N THR A 149 -14.66 -2.45 -12.22
CA THR A 149 -13.51 -2.61 -13.10
C THR A 149 -13.04 -4.06 -13.09
N LYS A 150 -12.94 -4.66 -14.28
CA LYS A 150 -12.51 -6.05 -14.43
C LYS A 150 -10.99 -6.12 -14.45
N LYS A 151 -10.45 -7.04 -13.66
CA LYS A 151 -9.03 -7.39 -13.70
C LYS A 151 -8.67 -7.98 -15.09
N PRO A 152 -7.64 -7.49 -15.78
CA PRO A 152 -7.16 -8.07 -17.04
C PRO A 152 -6.77 -9.55 -16.92
N GLU A 153 -6.93 -10.31 -18.01
CA GLU A 153 -6.53 -11.73 -18.04
C GLU A 153 -5.01 -11.92 -18.06
N LYS A 154 -4.29 -10.99 -18.70
CA LYS A 154 -2.82 -11.03 -18.79
C LYS A 154 -2.22 -10.01 -17.83
N PRO A 155 -1.18 -10.37 -17.07
CA PRO A 155 -0.47 -9.41 -16.24
C PRO A 155 0.29 -8.40 -17.10
N LEU A 156 0.38 -7.18 -16.59
CA LEU A 156 1.27 -6.13 -17.09
C LEU A 156 2.73 -6.49 -16.82
N LEU A 157 2.99 -6.99 -15.60
CA LEU A 157 4.30 -7.38 -15.10
C LEU A 157 4.19 -8.74 -14.40
N SER A 158 5.11 -9.66 -14.69
CA SER A 158 5.16 -10.98 -14.08
C SER A 158 6.60 -11.30 -13.69
N ALA A 159 6.82 -11.69 -12.43
CA ALA A 159 8.14 -11.98 -11.89
C ALA A 159 8.13 -13.28 -11.10
N ASN A 160 9.03 -14.21 -11.48
CA ASN A 160 9.30 -15.42 -10.71
C ASN A 160 10.26 -15.06 -9.58
N ILE A 161 9.74 -14.89 -8.36
CA ILE A 161 10.50 -14.46 -7.20
C ILE A 161 10.06 -15.15 -5.90
N ASP A 162 11.04 -15.56 -5.12
CA ASP A 162 10.85 -15.97 -3.73
C ASP A 162 10.96 -14.74 -2.82
N LEU A 163 9.82 -14.24 -2.33
CA LEU A 163 9.75 -13.10 -1.42
C LEU A 163 9.90 -13.52 0.05
N SER A 164 9.98 -14.81 0.37
CA SER A 164 10.11 -15.28 1.75
C SER A 164 11.32 -14.69 2.52
N PRO A 165 12.48 -14.40 1.90
CA PRO A 165 13.57 -13.74 2.61
C PRO A 165 13.25 -12.29 3.02
N PHE A 166 12.31 -11.65 2.34
CA PHE A 166 11.95 -10.24 2.48
C PHE A 166 10.66 -10.02 3.28
N LEU A 167 9.72 -10.97 3.21
CA LEU A 167 8.42 -10.91 3.89
C LEU A 167 8.40 -11.83 5.12
N ASN A 168 9.37 -11.65 6.00
CA ASN A 168 9.47 -12.42 7.24
C ASN A 168 8.79 -11.69 8.42
N GLY A 169 8.12 -12.44 9.29
CA GLY A 169 7.44 -11.91 10.47
C GLY A 169 6.13 -11.17 10.17
N GLU A 170 6.01 -9.97 10.72
CA GLU A 170 4.88 -9.05 10.50
C GLU A 170 5.35 -7.88 9.63
N MET A 171 4.50 -7.46 8.69
CA MET A 171 4.81 -6.40 7.73
C MET A 171 3.77 -5.30 7.81
N TYR A 172 4.22 -4.06 7.71
CA TYR A 172 3.38 -2.92 7.39
C TYR A 172 3.14 -2.87 5.88
N VAL A 173 1.96 -2.40 5.51
CA VAL A 173 1.58 -2.20 4.10
C VAL A 173 1.05 -0.78 3.93
N GLY A 174 1.34 -0.17 2.79
CA GLY A 174 0.97 1.22 2.57
C GLY A 174 1.30 1.73 1.19
N PHE A 175 1.20 3.04 1.06
CA PHE A 175 1.55 3.80 -0.13
C PHE A 175 2.55 4.89 0.20
N SER A 176 3.46 5.14 -0.72
CA SER A 176 4.34 6.30 -0.70
C SER A 176 4.29 7.00 -2.05
N GLY A 177 4.54 8.30 -2.09
CA GLY A 177 4.65 9.05 -3.33
C GLY A 177 5.40 10.35 -3.14
N SER A 178 6.11 10.80 -4.16
CA SER A 178 6.91 12.01 -4.08
C SER A 178 6.99 12.74 -5.42
N THR A 179 7.37 14.00 -5.30
CA THR A 179 7.73 14.87 -6.41
C THR A 179 9.01 15.60 -6.03
N GLU A 180 9.88 15.90 -6.99
CA GLU A 180 11.04 16.78 -6.83
C GLU A 180 11.33 17.51 -8.14
N GLY A 181 11.25 18.84 -8.10
CA GLY A 181 11.36 19.67 -9.30
C GLY A 181 10.17 19.57 -10.26
N SER A 182 9.13 18.80 -9.91
CA SER A 182 7.89 18.58 -10.66
C SER A 182 6.64 18.82 -9.79
N THR A 183 5.45 18.79 -10.41
CA THR A 183 4.18 18.96 -9.70
C THR A 183 3.13 17.94 -10.14
N GLU A 184 3.01 16.88 -9.35
CA GLU A 184 1.97 15.86 -9.47
C GLU A 184 1.17 15.73 -8.18
N ILE A 185 -0.09 15.32 -8.32
CA ILE A 185 -0.93 14.89 -7.22
C ILE A 185 -1.22 13.39 -7.40
N HIS A 186 -0.77 12.59 -6.43
CA HIS A 186 -1.04 11.15 -6.37
C HIS A 186 -2.24 10.90 -5.45
N LEU A 187 -3.35 10.41 -6.00
CA LEU A 187 -4.57 10.14 -5.24
C LEU A 187 -4.85 8.64 -5.18
N ILE A 188 -5.00 8.09 -3.98
CA ILE A 188 -5.53 6.74 -3.75
C ILE A 188 -7.03 6.86 -3.47
N GLU A 189 -7.86 6.27 -4.32
CA GLU A 189 -9.33 6.42 -4.29
C GLU A 189 -10.02 5.32 -3.48
N ASN A 190 -9.50 4.10 -3.60
CA ASN A 190 -9.93 2.95 -2.82
C ASN A 190 -8.76 1.98 -2.67
N TRP A 191 -8.80 1.14 -1.64
CA TRP A 191 -7.78 0.13 -1.40
C TRP A 191 -8.36 -1.06 -0.64
N SER A 192 -7.96 -2.26 -1.06
CA SER A 192 -8.28 -3.54 -0.44
C SER A 192 -7.02 -4.40 -0.41
N PHE A 193 -6.75 -5.00 0.73
CA PHE A 193 -5.60 -5.87 0.95
C PHE A 193 -6.03 -7.13 1.69
N LYS A 194 -5.51 -8.29 1.29
CA LYS A 194 -5.68 -9.56 2.01
C LYS A 194 -4.47 -10.47 1.85
N THR A 195 -4.20 -11.27 2.87
CA THR A 195 -3.32 -12.44 2.79
C THR A 195 -4.16 -13.71 2.60
N SER A 196 -3.58 -14.74 2.00
CA SER A 196 -4.23 -16.05 1.84
C SER A 196 -3.30 -17.20 2.23
N GLY A 197 -3.33 -17.54 3.52
CA GLY A 197 -2.78 -18.79 4.05
C GLY A 197 -1.27 -18.97 3.89
N PHE A 198 -0.80 -20.06 4.50
CA PHE A 198 0.59 -20.50 4.51
C PHE A 198 0.67 -21.82 3.74
N LEU A 199 0.66 -21.71 2.40
CA LEU A 199 0.74 -22.88 1.53
C LEU A 199 2.21 -23.24 1.28
N PRO A 200 2.61 -24.51 1.48
CA PRO A 200 3.96 -24.96 1.14
C PRO A 200 4.25 -24.75 -0.35
N VAL A 201 5.52 -24.51 -0.68
CA VAL A 201 5.95 -24.35 -2.07
C VAL A 201 5.58 -25.59 -2.88
N ARG A 202 4.91 -25.39 -4.02
CA ARG A 202 4.55 -26.48 -4.90
C ARG A 202 5.81 -27.01 -5.57
N SER A 203 6.31 -28.14 -5.08
CA SER A 203 7.33 -28.90 -5.80
C SER A 203 6.76 -29.33 -7.15
N ASN A 204 7.42 -28.96 -8.25
CA ASN A 204 7.18 -29.56 -9.57
C ASN A 204 7.70 -31.01 -9.55
N SER A 205 7.01 -31.87 -8.82
CA SER A 205 7.22 -33.31 -8.86
C SER A 205 6.50 -33.84 -10.09
N ASN A 206 7.24 -33.98 -11.20
CA ASN A 206 6.85 -34.87 -12.30
C ASN A 206 7.06 -36.34 -11.88
N HIS A 207 6.51 -36.74 -10.74
CA HIS A 207 6.50 -38.14 -10.32
C HIS A 207 5.09 -38.70 -10.52
N PRO A 208 4.89 -39.66 -11.44
CA PRO A 208 3.58 -40.26 -11.65
C PRO A 208 3.28 -41.17 -10.45
N HIS A 209 2.56 -40.65 -9.46
CA HIS A 209 2.00 -41.48 -8.41
C HIS A 209 0.73 -42.16 -8.93
N ASN A 210 0.93 -43.33 -9.52
CA ASN A 210 -0.10 -44.34 -9.66
C ASN A 210 -0.17 -45.14 -8.36
N VAL A 211 -1.09 -44.83 -7.45
CA VAL A 211 -1.76 -45.82 -6.59
C VAL A 211 -3.13 -45.29 -6.19
N SER A 212 -4.15 -45.98 -6.65
CA SER A 212 -5.50 -46.00 -6.11
C SER A 212 -5.47 -46.39 -4.64
N ASP A 213 -6.06 -45.61 -3.74
CA ASP A 213 -6.70 -46.17 -2.55
C ASP A 213 -7.82 -45.26 -2.06
N SER A 214 -9.03 -45.71 -2.38
CA SER A 214 -10.27 -45.24 -1.79
C SER A 214 -10.30 -45.65 -0.32
N SER A 215 -10.20 -44.70 0.60
CA SER A 215 -10.66 -44.91 1.98
C SER A 215 -11.79 -43.93 2.29
N LEU A 216 -13.01 -44.48 2.29
CA LEU A 216 -14.22 -43.81 2.74
C LEU A 216 -14.17 -43.69 4.26
N VAL A 217 -13.98 -42.50 4.78
CA VAL A 217 -14.22 -42.19 6.20
C VAL A 217 -15.69 -41.75 6.35
N PRO A 218 -16.53 -42.42 7.17
CA PRO A 218 -17.85 -41.90 7.49
C PRO A 218 -17.77 -40.79 8.56
N PRO A 219 -18.64 -39.77 8.50
CA PRO A 219 -18.57 -38.63 9.42
C PRO A 219 -19.04 -39.02 10.83
N LEU A 220 -18.23 -38.67 11.85
CA LEU A 220 -18.62 -38.78 13.25
C LEU A 220 -19.64 -37.69 13.61
N ALA A 221 -20.74 -38.11 14.24
CA ALA A 221 -21.82 -37.25 14.70
C ALA A 221 -21.42 -36.37 15.90
N ILE A 222 -21.79 -35.09 15.85
CA ILE A 222 -21.67 -34.12 16.94
C ILE A 222 -22.96 -34.17 17.79
N PRO A 223 -22.91 -34.39 19.11
CA PRO A 223 -24.07 -34.16 19.97
C PRO A 223 -24.22 -32.68 20.30
N ARG A 224 -25.42 -32.18 20.03
CA ARG A 224 -25.96 -30.86 20.35
C ARG A 224 -26.23 -30.78 21.87
N SER A 225 -25.62 -29.81 22.55
CA SER A 225 -25.98 -29.42 23.93
C SER A 225 -26.58 -28.02 23.96
N THR A 226 -27.59 -27.87 24.82
CA THR A 226 -28.59 -26.82 24.91
C THR A 226 -28.18 -25.61 25.76
N SER A 227 -28.64 -24.44 25.30
CA SER A 227 -28.95 -23.16 25.97
C SER A 227 -28.62 -22.96 27.46
N ARG A 228 -28.01 -21.80 27.78
CA ARG A 228 -28.56 -20.68 28.60
C ARG A 228 -27.42 -19.85 29.23
N LYS A 229 -27.36 -18.54 28.94
CA LYS A 229 -27.85 -17.46 29.84
C LYS A 229 -27.52 -16.09 29.24
N ARG A 230 -28.56 -15.26 29.14
CA ARG A 230 -28.47 -13.80 28.99
C ARG A 230 -27.85 -13.21 30.25
N HIS A 231 -26.98 -12.21 30.09
CA HIS A 231 -26.89 -11.10 31.04
C HIS A 231 -26.98 -9.78 30.27
N ARG A 232 -27.89 -8.91 30.72
CA ARG A 232 -28.07 -7.54 30.25
C ARG A 232 -27.36 -6.56 31.21
N HIS A 233 -26.92 -5.45 30.60
CA HIS A 233 -26.73 -4.08 31.11
C HIS A 233 -25.51 -3.77 32.01
N ASN A 234 -24.71 -2.77 31.58
CA ASN A 234 -24.82 -1.42 32.13
C ASN A 234 -24.23 -0.35 31.17
N LEU A 235 -25.08 0.61 30.82
CA LEU A 235 -24.77 1.89 30.19
C LEU A 235 -24.43 2.87 31.33
N ALA A 236 -23.24 3.47 31.31
CA ALA A 236 -22.91 4.61 32.15
C ALA A 236 -22.38 5.75 31.27
N ILE A 237 -22.95 6.93 31.52
CA ILE A 237 -23.04 8.08 30.61
C ILE A 237 -21.76 8.93 30.69
N ALA A 238 -21.25 9.29 29.52
CA ALA A 238 -20.22 10.29 29.31
C ALA A 238 -20.77 11.71 29.58
N ILE A 239 -20.27 12.39 30.62
CA ILE A 239 -20.54 13.83 30.88
C ILE A 239 -19.23 14.63 31.04
N SER A 240 -18.05 14.01 30.89
CA SER A 240 -16.77 14.74 31.02
C SER A 240 -16.30 15.44 29.75
N CYS A 241 -16.71 15.00 28.55
CA CYS A 241 -16.20 15.56 27.28
C CYS A 241 -16.74 16.96 26.90
N PRO A 242 -18.02 17.32 27.14
CA PRO A 242 -18.54 18.63 26.69
C PRO A 242 -17.93 19.81 27.45
N ILE A 243 -17.68 19.64 28.75
CA ILE A 243 -17.16 20.70 29.62
C ILE A 243 -15.71 21.03 29.26
N ILE A 244 -14.88 20.00 29.03
CA ILE A 244 -13.48 20.16 28.62
C ILE A 244 -13.40 20.85 27.25
N PHE A 245 -14.28 20.49 26.32
CA PHE A 245 -14.34 21.11 24.99
C PHE A 245 -14.73 22.60 25.05
N CYS A 246 -15.70 22.97 25.89
CA CYS A 246 -16.08 24.37 26.09
C CYS A 246 -14.95 25.21 26.69
N PHE A 247 -14.20 24.69 27.67
CA PHE A 247 -13.05 25.40 28.23
C PHE A 247 -11.91 25.58 27.21
N ALA A 248 -11.68 24.59 26.34
CA ALA A 248 -10.69 24.70 25.27
C ALA A 248 -11.05 25.79 24.25
N LEU A 249 -12.34 25.91 23.87
CA LEU A 249 -12.81 26.96 22.96
C LEU A 249 -12.69 28.37 23.56
N LEU A 250 -13.01 28.52 24.85
CA LEU A 250 -12.86 29.80 25.55
C LEU A 250 -11.38 30.22 25.67
N ALA A 251 -10.49 29.28 26.00
CA ALA A 251 -9.05 29.54 26.05
C ALA A 251 -8.50 29.91 24.66
N PHE A 252 -8.92 29.21 23.61
CA PHE A 252 -8.53 29.50 22.24
C PHE A 252 -9.01 30.90 21.79
N GLY A 253 -10.28 31.23 22.05
CA GLY A 253 -10.85 32.56 21.75
C GLY A 253 -10.15 33.70 22.51
N TYR A 254 -9.77 33.48 23.76
CA TYR A 254 -9.00 34.47 24.53
C TYR A 254 -7.60 34.69 23.95
N LEU A 255 -6.90 33.62 23.57
CA LEU A 255 -5.55 33.70 22.99
C LEU A 255 -5.54 34.38 21.62
N THR A 256 -6.54 34.12 20.78
CA THR A 256 -6.66 34.77 19.46
C THR A 256 -6.97 36.26 19.60
N LEU A 257 -7.88 36.64 20.51
CA LEU A 257 -8.17 38.05 20.81
C LEU A 257 -6.94 38.78 21.38
N LYS A 258 -6.20 38.14 22.30
CA LYS A 258 -4.97 38.72 22.85
C LYS A 258 -3.91 38.94 21.76
N LYS A 259 -3.68 37.95 20.90
CA LYS A 259 -2.76 38.08 19.75
C LYS A 259 -3.21 39.18 18.78
N TRP A 260 -4.50 39.24 18.48
CA TRP A 260 -5.04 40.26 17.57
C TRP A 260 -4.85 41.68 18.10
N ARG A 261 -5.09 41.91 19.41
CA ARG A 261 -4.84 43.21 20.05
C ARG A 261 -3.36 43.61 20.00
N VAL A 262 -2.44 42.67 20.22
CA VAL A 262 -0.99 42.93 20.11
C VAL A 262 -0.59 43.27 18.67
N VAL A 263 -1.14 42.56 17.68
CA VAL A 263 -0.87 42.85 16.26
C VAL A 263 -1.45 44.21 15.86
N LYS A 264 -2.65 44.57 16.35
CA LYS A 264 -3.26 45.87 16.09
C LYS A 264 -2.42 47.01 16.68
N ALA A 265 -1.98 46.88 17.94
CA ALA A 265 -1.11 47.87 18.58
C ALA A 265 0.24 48.03 17.85
N LYS A 266 0.83 46.93 17.36
CA LYS A 266 2.06 46.99 16.55
C LYS A 266 1.87 47.64 15.18
N LYS A 267 0.67 47.58 14.61
CA LYS A 267 0.35 48.26 13.35
C LYS A 267 0.18 49.76 13.57
N GLU A 268 -0.53 50.16 14.62
CA GLU A 268 -0.75 51.58 14.94
C GLU A 268 0.58 52.31 15.26
N LEU A 269 1.51 51.63 15.95
CA LEU A 269 2.83 52.18 16.30
C LEU A 269 3.84 52.26 15.14
N LYS A 270 3.50 51.73 13.96
CA LYS A 270 4.33 51.80 12.73
C LYS A 270 3.81 52.83 11.72
N THR A 271 2.67 53.46 12.00
CA THR A 271 2.00 54.45 11.14
C THR A 271 2.15 55.89 11.65
N GLU A 272 2.94 56.09 12.70
CA GLU A 272 3.37 57.38 13.26
C GLU A 272 4.89 57.49 13.10
#